data_AF-A0A9Y2AVV5-F1
#
_entry.id   AF-A0A9Y2AVV5-F1
#
_cell.length_a   1.000
_cell.length_b   1.000
_cell.length_c   1.000
_cell.angle_alpha   90.00
_cell.angle_beta   90.00
_cell.angle_gamma   90.00
#
_symmetry.space_group_name_H-M   'P 1'
#
loop_
_entity.id
_entity.type
_entity.pdbx_description
1 polymer ?
#
loop_
_entity_poly.entity_id
_entity_poly.type
_entity_poly.pdbx_seq_one_letter_code
_entity_poly.pdbx_strand_id
1 'polypeptide(L)' 'MSEIKAIRDSLGLTQAQLAVKLGVTQSSVSRFETGEIIPDRRTILAMQALQASTAPASDGEQLASTEEAGGPS' A
#
# COMPACT_ATOMS: atom_id res chain seq x y z
N MET A 1 0.83 15.55 6.48
CA MET A 1 0.12 14.43 5.79
C MET A 1 0.32 13.21 6.67
N SER A 2 -0.74 12.53 7.13
CA SER A 2 -0.57 11.32 7.96
C SER A 2 -0.25 10.10 7.10
N GLU A 3 0.50 9.14 7.66
CA GLU A 3 0.85 7.87 7.00
C GLU A 3 -0.39 7.11 6.52
N ILE A 4 -1.45 7.09 7.34
CA ILE A 4 -2.72 6.44 7.03
C ILE A 4 -3.40 7.06 5.81
N LYS A 5 -3.37 8.40 5.72
CA LYS A 5 -3.89 9.12 4.57
C LYS A 5 -3.09 8.79 3.30
N ALA A 6 -1.77 8.71 3.41
CA ALA A 6 -0.91 8.34 2.28
C ALA A 6 -1.19 6.90 1.79
N ILE A 7 -1.35 5.93 2.71
CA ILE A 7 -1.74 4.56 2.36
C ILE A 7 -3.09 4.57 1.64
N ARG A 8 -4.09 5.28 2.20
CA ARG A 8 -5.42 5.38 1.59
C ARG A 8 -5.38 5.95 0.18
N ASP A 9 -4.67 7.06 0.02
CA ASP A 9 -4.55 7.76 -1.26
C ASP A 9 -3.80 6.89 -2.30
N SER A 10 -2.77 6.15 -1.88
CA SER A 10 -2.04 5.20 -2.75
C SER A 10 -2.91 4.04 -3.25
N LEU A 11 -3.92 3.66 -2.47
CA LEU A 11 -4.92 2.65 -2.83
C LEU A 11 -6.08 3.21 -3.66
N GLY A 12 -6.12 4.52 -3.92
CA GLY A 12 -7.24 5.18 -4.61
C GLY A 12 -8.57 5.11 -3.85
N LEU A 13 -8.53 4.99 -2.52
CA LEU A 13 -9.73 4.80 -1.70
C LEU A 13 -10.22 6.11 -1.06
N THR A 14 -11.54 6.23 -0.93
CA THR A 14 -12.17 7.19 -0.02
C THR A 14 -12.08 6.71 1.44
N GLN A 15 -12.23 7.62 2.40
CA GLN A 15 -12.23 7.25 3.83
C GLN A 15 -13.32 6.21 4.15
N ALA A 16 -14.48 6.30 3.50
CA ALA A 16 -15.57 5.34 3.67
C ALA A 16 -15.20 3.95 3.12
N GLN A 17 -14.57 3.87 1.95
CA GLN A 17 -14.14 2.58 1.38
C GLN A 17 -13.03 1.93 2.21
N LEU A 18 -12.09 2.71 2.72
CA LEU A 18 -11.08 2.20 3.64
C LEU A 18 -11.73 1.69 4.94
N ALA A 19 -12.69 2.43 5.48
CA ALA A 19 -13.41 2.04 6.69
C ALA A 19 -14.11 0.68 6.53
N VAL A 20 -14.79 0.46 5.40
CA VAL A 20 -15.43 -0.83 5.07
C VAL A 20 -14.39 -1.96 5.03
N LYS A 21 -13.24 -1.75 4.40
CA LYS A 21 -12.16 -2.76 4.32
C LYS A 21 -11.54 -3.08 5.69
N LEU A 22 -11.49 -2.12 6.59
CA LEU A 22 -10.94 -2.28 7.95
C LEU A 22 -11.97 -2.76 8.99
N GLY A 23 -13.27 -2.75 8.63
CA GLY A 23 -14.36 -3.04 9.56
C GLY A 23 -14.48 -1.98 10.66
N VAL A 24 -14.28 -0.71 10.31
CA VAL A 24 -14.44 0.45 11.22
C VAL A 24 -15.38 1.48 10.60
N THR A 25 -15.61 2.59 11.29
CA THR A 25 -16.43 3.70 10.75
C THR A 25 -15.58 4.69 9.95
N GLN A 26 -16.20 5.43 9.03
CA GLN A 26 -15.53 6.51 8.29
C GLN A 26 -14.99 7.59 9.25
N SER A 27 -15.73 7.90 10.32
CA SER A 27 -15.27 8.82 11.37
C SER A 27 -14.01 8.31 12.08
N SER A 28 -13.90 7.00 12.33
CA SER A 28 -12.68 6.39 12.86
C SER A 28 -11.49 6.64 11.93
N VAL A 29 -11.66 6.42 10.62
CA VAL A 29 -10.61 6.70 9.62
C VAL A 29 -10.19 8.17 9.63
N SER A 30 -11.15 9.10 9.69
CA SER A 30 -10.84 10.54 9.80
C SER A 30 -9.99 10.84 11.04
N ARG A 31 -10.38 10.33 12.22
CA ARG A 31 -9.65 10.52 13.49
C ARG A 31 -8.27 9.88 13.48
N PHE A 32 -8.10 8.77 12.77
CA PHE A 32 -6.78 8.17 12.54
C PHE A 32 -5.92 9.07 11.66
N GLU A 33 -6.49 9.62 10.58
CA GLU A 33 -5.77 10.48 9.64
C GLU A 33 -5.39 11.85 10.22
N THR A 34 -6.13 12.35 11.19
CA THR A 34 -5.80 13.59 11.92
C THR A 34 -4.90 13.36 13.12
N GLY A 35 -4.65 12.10 13.50
CA GLY A 35 -3.88 11.74 14.70
C GLY A 35 -4.65 11.97 16.03
N GLU A 36 -5.96 12.16 15.97
CA GLU A 36 -6.80 12.31 17.16
C GLU A 36 -6.93 10.98 17.93
N ILE A 37 -6.91 9.85 17.22
CA ILE A 37 -6.89 8.51 17.79
C ILE A 37 -5.79 7.68 17.15
N ILE A 38 -5.08 6.91 17.97
CA ILE A 38 -4.14 5.90 17.52
C ILE A 38 -4.91 4.60 17.19
N PRO A 39 -4.84 4.08 15.95
CA PRO A 39 -5.48 2.82 15.60
C PRO A 39 -4.88 1.65 16.40
N ASP A 40 -5.70 0.64 16.67
CA ASP A 40 -5.23 -0.56 17.37
C ASP A 40 -4.32 -1.42 16.46
N ARG A 41 -3.62 -2.37 17.09
CA ARG A 41 -2.71 -3.28 16.37
C ARG A 41 -3.40 -4.03 15.23
N ARG A 42 -4.68 -4.41 15.42
CA ARG A 42 -5.47 -5.12 14.39
C ARG A 42 -5.67 -4.25 13.15
N THR A 43 -6.03 -2.98 13.36
CA THR A 43 -6.25 -2.01 12.29
C THR A 43 -4.96 -1.71 11.53
N ILE A 44 -3.84 -1.54 12.25
CA ILE A 44 -2.51 -1.32 11.64
C ILE A 44 -2.13 -2.50 10.73
N LEU A 45 -2.26 -3.73 11.23
CA LEU A 45 -1.96 -4.94 10.45
C LEU A 45 -2.86 -5.06 9.20
N ALA A 46 -4.15 -4.73 9.33
CA ALA A 46 -5.09 -4.74 8.21
C ALA A 46 -4.72 -3.69 7.15
N MET A 47 -4.31 -2.48 7.55
CA MET A 47 -3.83 -1.45 6.62
C MET A 47 -2.57 -1.90 5.86
N GLN A 48 -1.60 -2.49 6.56
CA GLN A 48 -0.38 -3.03 5.94
C GLN A 48 -0.69 -4.15 4.94
N ALA A 49 -1.61 -5.05 5.28
CA ALA A 49 -2.03 -6.12 4.38
C ALA A 49 -2.72 -5.58 3.12
N LEU A 50 -3.56 -4.55 3.25
CA LEU A 50 -4.19 -3.88 2.11
C LEU A 50 -3.15 -3.23 1.19
N GLN A 51 -2.12 -2.60 1.77
CA GLN A 51 -1.03 -1.98 1.02
C GLN A 51 -0.17 -3.02 0.30
N ALA A 52 0.17 -4.13 0.95
CA ALA A 52 0.95 -5.20 0.34
C ALA A 52 0.20 -5.89 -0.81
N SER A 53 -1.12 -6.06 -0.68
CA SER A 53 -1.96 -6.69 -1.72
C SER A 53 -2.17 -5.82 -2.97
N THR A 54 -1.86 -4.52 -2.91
CA THR A 54 -1.97 -3.60 -4.06
C THR A 54 -0.63 -3.34 -4.74
N ALA A 55 0.47 -3.88 -4.23
CA ALA A 55 1.77 -3.71 -4.86
C ALA A 55 1.69 -4.32 -6.27
N PRO A 56 1.90 -3.54 -7.35
CA PRO A 56 2.19 -4.16 -8.62
C PRO A 56 3.48 -4.95 -8.40
N ALA A 57 3.49 -6.21 -8.83
CA ALA A 57 4.71 -6.93 -9.11
C ALA A 57 5.52 -6.13 -10.14
N SER A 58 6.27 -5.16 -9.63
CA SER A 58 7.33 -4.45 -10.32
C SER A 58 8.64 -4.85 -9.67
N ASP A 59 8.84 -6.15 -9.47
CA ASP A 59 10.18 -6.72 -9.58
C ASP A 59 10.50 -6.63 -11.07
N GLY A 60 11.10 -5.50 -11.45
CA GLY A 60 11.76 -5.37 -12.73
C GLY A 60 12.81 -6.46 -12.80
N GLU A 61 12.47 -7.53 -13.51
CA GLU A 61 13.36 -8.54 -14.05
C GLU A 61 14.63 -7.82 -14.52
N GLN A 62 15.69 -7.91 -13.74
CA GLN A 62 17.02 -7.51 -14.17
C GLN A 62 17.48 -8.61 -15.13
N LEU A 63 16.94 -8.55 -16.35
CA LEU A 63 17.26 -9.43 -17.46
C LEU A 63 18.77 -9.40 -17.65
N ALA A 64 19.36 -10.55 -17.35
CA ALA A 64 20.75 -10.86 -17.62
C ALA A 64 21.05 -10.59 -19.11
N SER A 65 21.79 -9.52 -19.38
CA SER A 65 22.51 -9.38 -20.65
C SER A 65 23.75 -10.28 -20.58
N THR A 66 23.57 -11.57 -20.83
CA THR A 66 24.65 -12.43 -21.31
C THR A 66 24.51 -12.46 -22.83
N GLU A 67 25.29 -11.66 -23.53
CA GLU A 67 25.64 -11.89 -24.93
C GLU A 67 26.67 -10.82 -25.28
N GLU A 68 27.95 -11.18 -25.27
CA GLU A 68 28.92 -10.55 -26.14
C GLU A 68 30.03 -11.56 -26.48
N ALA A 69 30.35 -11.57 -27.77
CA ALA A 69 31.49 -12.18 -28.44
C ALA A 69 31.48 -13.71 -28.68
N GLY A 70 30.63 -14.14 -29.62
CA GLY A 70 30.85 -15.35 -30.41
C GLY A 70 30.70 -15.10 -31.92
N GLY A 71 31.76 -14.57 -32.56
CA GLY A 71 32.00 -14.62 -34.02
C GLY A 71 31.13 -13.73 -34.92
N PRO A 72 31.61 -13.31 -36.10
CA PRO A 72 31.97 -14.31 -37.12
C PRO A 72 33.29 -14.08 -37.88
N SER A 73 33.83 -15.23 -38.30
CA SER A 73 34.56 -15.54 -39.55
C SER A 73 35.71 -14.66 -40.04
#